data_AF-A0A933RHX8-F1
#
_entry.id   AF-A0A933RHX8-F1
#
_cell.length_a   1.000
_cell.length_b   1.000
_cell.length_c   1.000
_cell.angle_alpha   90.00
_cell.angle_beta   90.00
_cell.angle_gamma   90.00
#
_symmetry.space_group_name_H-M   'P 1'
#
loop_
_entity.id
_entity.type
_entity.pdbx_description
1 polymer ?
#
loop_
_entity_poly.entity_id
_entity_poly.type
_entity_poly.pdbx_seq_one_letter_code
_entity_poly.pdbx_strand_id
1 'polypeptide(L)' 'MELEERTLETASERCEECGAKLTPRELELVLERGGPSLCTIHMNDVVPVNDEDAEPDEG' A
#
# COMPACT_ATOMS: atom_id res chain seq x y z
N MET A 1 4.98 25.21 7.88
CA MET A 1 4.74 23.77 7.72
C MET A 1 5.70 23.31 6.65
N GLU A 2 6.81 22.72 7.06
CA GLU A 2 7.78 22.11 6.16
C GLU A 2 7.18 20.76 5.75
N LEU A 3 6.73 20.63 4.50
CA LEU A 3 6.24 19.34 4.00
C LEU A 3 7.46 18.46 3.78
N GLU A 4 7.69 17.53 4.70
CA GLU A 4 8.69 16.47 4.56
C GLU A 4 8.33 15.63 3.33
N GLU A 5 9.14 15.74 2.28
CA GLU A 5 9.09 14.92 1.08
C GLU A 5 9.38 13.46 1.45
N ARG A 6 8.32 12.69 1.73
CA ARG A 6 8.42 11.24 1.88
C ARG A 6 8.87 10.68 0.54
N THR A 7 10.15 10.38 0.41
CA THR A 7 10.68 9.61 -0.73
C THR A 7 9.87 8.33 -0.81
N LEU A 8 9.15 8.11 -1.91
CA LEU A 8 8.43 6.86 -2.17
C LEU A 8 9.44 5.72 -2.09
N GLU A 9 9.42 5.06 -0.93
CA GLU A 9 10.24 3.91 -0.59
C GLU A 9 9.98 2.88 -1.68
N THR A 10 11.04 2.48 -2.40
CA THR A 10 10.91 1.56 -3.52
C THR A 10 10.22 0.30 -3.04
N ALA A 11 9.21 -0.20 -3.78
CA ALA A 11 8.47 -1.39 -3.38
C ALA A 11 9.44 -2.54 -3.08
N SER A 12 9.31 -3.12 -1.88
CA SER A 12 10.14 -4.24 -1.45
C SER A 12 9.84 -5.47 -2.30
N GLU A 13 10.87 -6.23 -2.65
CA GLU A 13 10.74 -7.49 -3.41
C GLU A 13 10.13 -8.65 -2.60
N ARG A 14 9.72 -8.39 -1.36
CA ARG A 14 9.16 -9.37 -0.44
C ARG A 14 7.89 -8.84 0.20
N CYS A 15 6.96 -9.75 0.43
CA CYS A 15 5.75 -9.49 1.19
C CYS A 15 6.10 -9.07 2.62
N GLU A 16 5.61 -7.93 3.07
CA GLU A 16 5.87 -7.43 4.43
C GLU A 16 5.16 -8.27 5.52
N GLU A 17 4.07 -8.96 5.16
CA GLU A 17 3.29 -9.81 6.08
C GLU A 17 3.91 -11.19 6.28
N CYS A 18 4.33 -11.84 5.18
CA CYS A 18 4.74 -13.25 5.20
C CYS A 18 6.18 -13.51 4.72
N GLY A 19 6.89 -12.48 4.23
CA GLY A 19 8.27 -12.58 3.77
C GLY A 19 8.47 -13.31 2.43
N ALA A 20 7.38 -13.78 1.79
CA ALA A 20 7.43 -14.43 0.49
C ALA A 20 7.97 -13.49 -0.59
N LYS A 21 8.75 -14.02 -1.54
CA LYS A 21 9.24 -13.21 -2.66
C LYS A 21 8.08 -12.87 -3.59
N LEU A 22 7.89 -11.58 -3.84
CA LEU A 22 6.84 -11.10 -4.73
C LEU A 22 7.18 -11.46 -6.17
N THR A 23 6.16 -11.86 -6.90
CA THR A 23 6.23 -12.02 -8.36
C THR A 23 6.29 -10.65 -9.04
N PRO A 24 6.75 -10.58 -10.29
CA PRO A 24 6.77 -9.32 -11.05
C PRO A 24 5.39 -8.65 -11.07
N ARG A 25 4.33 -9.45 -11.25
CA ARG A 25 2.95 -8.99 -11.28
C ARG A 25 2.49 -8.40 -9.94
N GLU A 26 2.95 -8.96 -8.82
CA GLU A 26 2.63 -8.43 -7.50
C GLU A 26 3.34 -7.10 -7.23
N LEU A 27 4.60 -6.97 -7.66
CA LEU A 27 5.34 -5.72 -7.57
C LEU A 27 4.70 -4.61 -8.41
N GLU A 28 4.24 -4.92 -9.63
CA GLU A 28 3.48 -3.98 -10.46
C GLU A 28 2.23 -3.50 -9.72
N LEU A 29 1.44 -4.41 -9.14
CA LEU A 29 0.24 -4.05 -8.38
C LEU A 29 0.54 -3.17 -7.16
N VAL A 30 1.65 -3.41 -6.45
CA VAL A 30 2.07 -2.58 -5.33
C VAL A 30 2.38 -1.16 -5.80
N LEU A 31 3.12 -1.03 -6.91
CA LEU A 31 3.50 0.26 -7.50
C LEU A 31 2.29 1.01 -8.06
N GLU A 32 1.36 0.32 -8.71
CA GLU A 32 0.14 0.89 -9.28
C GLU A 32 -0.81 1.39 -8.19
N ARG A 33 -0.92 0.66 -7.08
CA ARG A 33 -1.80 1.02 -5.95
C ARG A 33 -1.18 2.05 -5.01
N GLY A 34 0.15 2.15 -4.99
CA GLY A 34 0.88 3.04 -4.08
C GLY A 34 0.67 2.64 -2.61
N GLY A 35 1.03 1.41 -2.25
CA GLY A 35 0.79 0.86 -0.92
C GLY A 35 1.89 -0.09 -0.42
N PRO A 36 1.66 -0.83 0.68
CA PRO A 36 2.64 -1.76 1.22
C PRO A 36 2.94 -2.89 0.23
N SER A 37 4.16 -3.41 0.32
CA SER A 37 4.63 -4.48 -0.55
C SER A 37 4.04 -5.81 -0.12
N LEU A 38 2.82 -6.10 -0.57
CA LEU A 38 2.06 -7.29 -0.18
C LEU A 38 1.85 -8.25 -1.36
N CYS A 39 1.88 -9.55 -1.08
CA CYS A 39 1.50 -10.54 -2.07
C CYS A 39 -0.01 -10.48 -2.32
N THR A 40 -0.45 -11.02 -3.45
CA THR A 40 -1.86 -10.93 -3.90
C THR A 40 -2.86 -11.43 -2.84
N ILE A 41 -2.43 -12.39 -2.00
CA ILE A 41 -3.23 -12.96 -0.91
C ILE A 41 -3.48 -11.90 0.18
N HIS A 42 -2.44 -11.24 0.68
CA HIS A 42 -2.55 -10.23 1.73
C HIS A 42 -3.02 -8.88 1.19
N MET A 43 -2.73 -8.60 -0.09
CA MET A 43 -3.18 -7.38 -0.75
C MET A 43 -4.71 -7.33 -0.92
N ASN A 44 -5.39 -8.48 -0.99
CA ASN A 44 -6.85 -8.54 -1.06
C ASN A 44 -7.55 -8.25 0.27
N ASP A 45 -6.81 -8.24 1.38
CA ASP A 45 -7.33 -7.89 2.72
C ASP A 45 -7.27 -6.37 2.97
N VAL A 46 -6.50 -5.64 2.16
CA VAL A 46 -6.43 -4.17 2.23
C VAL A 46 -7.70 -3.59 1.65
N VAL A 47 -8.61 -3.15 2.53
CA VAL A 47 -9.76 -2.33 2.14
C VAL A 47 -9.22 -0.97 1.69
N PRO A 48 -9.40 -0.58 0.42
CA PRO A 48 -9.02 0.76 -0.01
C PRO A 48 -9.90 1.75 0.76
N VAL A 49 -9.30 2.52 1.66
CA VAL A 49 -9.94 3.70 2.23
C VAL A 49 -10.09 4.69 1.08
N ASN A 50 -11.31 4.82 0.58
CA ASN A 50 -11.64 5.86 -0.38
C ASN A 50 -11.73 7.17 0.42
N ASP A 51 -10.90 8.17 0.11
CA ASP A 51 -10.88 9.49 0.77
C ASP A 51 -12.22 10.26 0.69
N GLU A 52 -13.24 9.71 0.03
CA GLU A 52 -14.59 10.27 -0.09
C GLU A 52 -15.53 9.91 1.09
N ASP A 53 -15.13 8.98 1.97
CA ASP A 53 -15.89 8.56 3.16
C ASP A 53 -15.36 9.17 4.47
N ALA A 54 -14.67 10.32 4.41
CA ALA A 54 -14.43 11.15 5.59
C ALA A 54 -15.73 11.89 5.95
N GLU A 55 -16.73 11.17 6.45
CA GLU A 55 -17.86 11.79 7.13
C GLU A 55 -17.31 12.58 8.34
N PRO A 56 -17.58 13.90 8.44
CA PRO A 56 -17.14 14.65 9.60
C PRO A 56 -17.88 14.10 10.81
N ASP A 57 -17.12 13.52 11.74
CA ASP A 57 -17.57 13.22 13.10
C ASP A 57 -17.93 14.56 13.78
N GLU A 58 -19.17 15.00 13.61
CA GLU A 58 -19.72 16.16 14.32
C GLU A 58 -20.08 15.74 15.74
N GLY A 59 -19.14 15.96 16.66
CA GLY A 59 -19.33 15.90 18.12
C GLY A 59 -19.44 17.29 18.75
#